data_AF-A0A968V665-F1
#
_entry.id   AF-A0A968V665-F1
#
_cell.length_a   1.000
_cell.length_b   1.000
_cell.length_c   1.000
_cell.angle_alpha   90.00
_cell.angle_beta   90.00
_cell.angle_gamma   90.00
#
_symmetry.space_group_name_H-M   'P 1'
#
loop_
_entity.id
_entity.type
_entity.pdbx_description
1 polymer ?
#
loop_
_entity_poly.entity_id
_entity_poly.type
_entity_poly.pdbx_seq_one_letter_code
_entity_poly.pdbx_strand_id
1 'polypeptide(L)' 'MLLPILNKQFLSASYTSPTEKIIQFGGGNFLRAFVDWMVAQMNEKIGFDAGIVIVKPTPSGHYDDLIQQEGLV' A
#
# COMPACT_ATOMS: atom_id res chain seq x y z
N MET A 1 -9.90 -4.49 24.52
CA MET A 1 -9.74 -3.14 23.93
C MET A 1 -9.40 -3.34 22.47
N LEU A 2 -10.14 -2.75 21.53
CA LEU A 2 -9.82 -2.88 20.09
C LEU A 2 -8.61 -1.99 19.79
N LEU A 3 -7.64 -2.51 19.03
CA LEU A 3 -6.51 -1.72 18.56
C LEU A 3 -7.01 -0.69 17.53
N PRO A 4 -6.42 0.52 17.48
CA PRO A 4 -6.75 1.49 16.44
C PRO A 4 -6.29 0.98 15.07
N ILE A 5 -6.99 1.41 14.02
CA ILE A 5 -6.62 1.13 12.63
C ILE A 5 -5.36 1.92 12.27
N LEU A 6 -4.38 1.25 11.67
CA LEU A 6 -3.13 1.87 11.21
C LEU A 6 -3.39 2.74 9.98
N ASN A 7 -3.13 4.04 10.04
CA ASN A 7 -3.25 4.94 8.89
C ASN A 7 -2.12 6.00 8.91
N LYS A 8 -2.11 6.95 7.96
CA LYS A 8 -1.00 7.90 7.81
C LYS A 8 -0.87 8.89 8.96
N GLN A 9 -1.87 9.00 9.84
CA GLN A 9 -1.79 9.85 11.03
C GLN A 9 -0.69 9.41 12.02
N PHE A 10 -0.26 8.14 11.93
CA PHE A 10 0.81 7.57 12.75
C PHE A 10 2.20 7.71 12.14
N LEU A 11 2.31 8.34 10.96
CA LEU A 11 3.59 8.53 10.27
C LEU A 11 4.28 9.82 10.70
N SER A 12 5.60 9.89 10.53
CA SER A 12 6.37 11.10 10.81
C SER A 12 6.01 12.22 9.83
N ALA A 13 6.18 13.48 10.26
CA ALA A 13 5.97 14.63 9.38
C ALA A 13 6.90 14.66 8.15
N SER A 14 8.00 13.89 8.18
CA SER A 14 8.93 13.72 7.06
C SER A 14 8.51 12.63 6.06
N TYR A 15 7.52 11.80 6.39
CA TYR A 15 7.06 10.75 5.49
C TYR A 15 6.37 11.37 4.28
N THR A 16 6.79 10.95 3.09
CA THR A 16 6.16 11.32 1.82
C THR A 16 5.73 10.04 1.11
N SER A 17 4.48 10.01 0.62
CA SER A 17 4.01 8.88 -0.19
C SER A 17 4.80 8.85 -1.51
N PRO A 18 5.23 7.67 -2.00
CA PRO A 18 5.96 7.58 -3.26
C PRO A 18 5.14 8.03 -4.47
N THR A 19 5.81 8.45 -5.54
CA THR A 19 5.16 8.85 -6.79
C THR A 19 4.42 7.67 -7.43
N GLU A 20 3.14 7.83 -7.80
CA GLU A 20 2.34 6.80 -8.45
C GLU A 20 2.94 6.39 -9.82
N LYS A 21 3.47 5.16 -9.91
CA LYS A 21 4.15 4.66 -11.11
C LYS A 21 3.66 3.30 -11.58
N ILE A 22 2.95 2.56 -10.72
CA ILE A 22 2.50 1.19 -10.98
C ILE A 22 0.99 1.14 -10.82
N ILE A 23 0.29 0.56 -11.80
CA ILE A 23 -1.12 0.20 -11.68
C ILE A 23 -1.22 -1.31 -11.52
N GLN A 24 -1.83 -1.76 -10.43
CA GLN A 24 -1.98 -3.17 -10.11
C GLN A 24 -3.45 -3.58 -10.15
N PHE A 25 -3.77 -4.65 -10.88
CA PHE A 25 -5.11 -5.24 -10.88
C PHE A 25 -5.17 -6.36 -9.83
N GLY A 26 -5.92 -6.11 -8.75
CA GLY A 26 -5.98 -6.94 -7.57
C GLY A 26 -5.04 -6.46 -6.46
N GLY A 27 -5.46 -6.62 -5.20
CA GLY A 27 -4.65 -6.28 -4.02
C GLY A 27 -4.83 -7.30 -2.90
N GLY A 28 -4.96 -8.57 -3.26
CA GLY A 28 -5.02 -9.66 -2.30
C GLY A 28 -3.69 -9.88 -1.57
N ASN A 29 -3.71 -10.71 -0.53
CA ASN A 29 -2.54 -10.96 0.33
C ASN A 29 -1.27 -11.35 -0.43
N PHE A 30 -1.40 -12.13 -1.51
CA PHE A 30 -0.23 -12.52 -2.31
C PHE A 30 0.47 -11.32 -2.95
N LEU A 31 -0.26 -10.41 -3.61
CA LEU A 31 0.36 -9.26 -4.25
C LEU A 31 0.98 -8.32 -3.21
N ARG A 32 0.28 -8.10 -2.09
CA ARG A 32 0.77 -7.26 -0.98
C ARG A 32 2.01 -7.84 -0.29
N ALA A 33 2.07 -9.16 -0.10
CA ALA A 33 3.20 -9.81 0.57
C ALA A 33 4.43 -9.97 -0.32
N PHE A 34 4.28 -9.92 -1.65
CA PHE A 34 5.37 -10.19 -2.58
C PHE A 34 5.69 -8.99 -3.47
N VAL A 35 4.75 -8.55 -4.31
CA VAL A 35 4.99 -7.47 -5.29
C VAL A 35 5.17 -6.13 -4.58
N ASP A 36 4.25 -5.78 -3.68
CA ASP A 36 4.33 -4.51 -2.96
C ASP A 36 5.60 -4.45 -2.08
N TRP A 37 5.98 -5.57 -1.46
CA TRP A 37 7.24 -5.68 -0.70
C TRP A 37 8.48 -5.48 -1.59
N MET A 38 8.51 -6.07 -2.79
CA MET A 38 9.63 -5.86 -3.73
C MET A 38 9.75 -4.38 -4.12
N VAL A 39 8.64 -3.71 -4.40
CA VAL A 39 8.63 -2.27 -4.70
C VAL A 39 9.09 -1.45 -3.50
N ALA A 40 8.64 -1.80 -2.29
CA ALA A 40 9.12 -1.16 -1.07
C ALA A 40 10.64 -1.33 -0.89
N GLN A 41 11.17 -2.53 -1.12
CA GLN A 41 12.61 -2.78 -1.09
C GLN A 41 13.38 -2.00 -2.16
N MET A 42 12.80 -1.79 -3.35
CA MET A 42 13.41 -0.96 -4.40
C MET A 42 13.40 0.52 -4.02
N ASN A 43 12.31 1.02 -3.42
CA ASN A 43 12.25 2.38 -2.90
C ASN A 43 13.32 2.60 -1.83
N GLU A 44 13.50 1.65 -0.92
CA GLU A 44 14.49 1.71 0.16
C GLU A 44 15.94 1.61 -0.35
N LYS A 45 16.25 0.63 -1.21
CA LYS A 45 17.63 0.29 -1.56
C LYS A 45 18.21 1.10 -2.70
N ILE A 46 17.38 1.52 -3.65
CA ILE A 46 17.84 2.18 -4.88
C ILE A 46 17.07 3.47 -5.19
N GLY A 47 16.20 3.94 -4.29
CA GLY A 47 15.47 5.19 -4.47
C GLY A 47 14.51 5.19 -5.66
N PHE A 48 13.86 4.04 -5.94
CA PHE A 48 12.99 3.89 -7.11
C PHE A 48 11.76 4.85 -7.11
N ASP A 49 11.32 5.28 -5.93
CA ASP A 49 10.20 6.20 -5.71
C ASP A 49 8.93 5.80 -6.48
N ALA A 50 8.47 4.57 -6.28
CA ALA A 50 7.28 4.05 -6.95
C ALA A 50 6.18 3.69 -5.95
N GLY A 51 5.02 4.33 -6.13
CA GLY A 51 3.75 4.03 -5.51
C GLY A 51 2.91 3.12 -6.40
N ILE A 52 2.09 2.29 -5.77
CA ILE A 52 1.21 1.32 -6.42
C ILE A 52 -0.24 1.77 -6.26
N VAL A 53 -0.92 1.96 -7.38
CA VAL A 53 -2.37 2.21 -7.44
C VAL A 53 -3.08 0.89 -7.66
N ILE A 54 -3.89 0.46 -6.70
CA ILE A 54 -4.60 -0.83 -6.76
C ILE A 54 -6.00 -0.64 -7.34
N VAL A 55 -6.27 -1.34 -8.42
CA VAL A 55 -7.60 -1.48 -9.02
C VAL A 55 -8.22 -2.78 -8.51
N LYS A 56 -9.44 -2.71 -7.98
CA LYS A 56 -10.25 -3.91 -7.62
C LYS A 56 -11.01 -4.38 -8.86
N PRO A 57 -10.65 -5.53 -9.48
CA PRO A 57 -11.27 -5.97 -10.72
C PRO A 57 -12.58 -6.76 -10.50
N THR A 58 -12.86 -7.20 -9.27
CA THR A 58 -14.01 -8.06 -8.93
C THR A 58 -15.02 -7.35 -8.04
N PRO A 59 -16.33 -7.63 -8.17
CA PRO A 59 -17.35 -7.07 -7.28
C PRO A 59 -17.20 -7.56 -5.84
N SER A 60 -16.80 -8.82 -5.63
CA SER A 60 -16.53 -9.42 -4.32
C SER A 60 -15.12 -9.11 -3.78
N GLY A 61 -14.93 -9.29 -2.47
CA GLY A 61 -13.68 -9.03 -1.75
C GLY A 61 -13.64 -7.65 -1.06
N HIS A 62 -13.13 -7.61 0.16
CA HIS A 62 -13.10 -6.40 1.01
C HIS A 62 -11.74 -5.72 0.94
N TYR A 63 -11.76 -4.43 0.61
CA TYR A 63 -10.59 -3.54 0.64
C TYR A 63 -10.80 -2.44 1.70
N ASP A 64 -11.86 -2.55 2.50
CA ASP A 64 -12.31 -1.52 3.43
C ASP A 64 -11.20 -1.19 4.44
N ASP A 65 -10.54 -2.20 4.99
CA ASP A 65 -9.38 -2.02 5.87
C ASP A 65 -8.26 -1.28 5.14
N LEU A 66 -7.84 -1.74 3.96
CA LEU A 66 -6.75 -1.11 3.20
C LEU A 66 -7.04 0.36 2.85
N ILE A 67 -8.30 0.68 2.52
CA ILE A 67 -8.76 2.04 2.26
C ILE A 67 -8.69 2.88 3.55
N GLN A 68 -9.14 2.35 4.68
CA GLN A 68 -9.06 3.02 5.99
C GLN A 68 -7.62 3.19 6.48
N GLN A 69 -6.72 2.30 6.05
CA GLN A 69 -5.29 2.40 6.24
C GLN A 69 -4.60 3.34 5.24
N GLU A 70 -5.35 3.97 4.33
CA GLU A 70 -4.85 4.89 3.30
C GLU A 70 -3.76 4.26 2.40
N GLY A 71 -3.88 2.95 2.15
CA GLY A 71 -2.94 2.19 1.35
C GLY A 71 -1.64 1.81 2.08
N LEU A 72 -1.58 1.97 3.41
CA LEU A 72 -0.48 1.40 4.20
C LEU A 72 -0.62 -0.11 4.30
N VAL A 73 0.49 -0.79 4.03
CA VAL A 73 0.63 -2.25 3.99
C VAL A 73 1.79 -2.71 4.84
#